data_AF-A0A7C1JFX6-F1
#
_entry.id   AF-A0A7C1JFX6-F1
#
_cell.length_a   1.000
_cell.length_b   1.000
_cell.length_c   1.000
_cell.angle_alpha   90.00
_cell.angle_beta   90.00
_cell.angle_gamma   90.00
#
_symmetry.space_group_name_H-M   'P 1'
#
loop_
_entity.id
_entity.type
_entity.pdbx_description
1 polymer ?
#
loop_
_entity_poly.entity_id
_entity_poly.type
_entity_poly.pdbx_seq_one_letter_code
_entity_poly.pdbx_strand_id
1 'polypeptide(L)'
;WLSARNLITALSWVWNGYEEAHRNERIARERQAELRRALKALDEATYRLERANYMLALSRDQAEEARRLKQQFAQTISHELRTPLNLIVSFTDLMAQAPEYYGAPLPASYARDLAIVHRNALHLQSLVNDVLDLARIEAAQMTILQEEVDPQQLVQDAANAVRSLVEARGLALHVEIEPHLPLLWVDPGRIRQVLFNLLANAARFTEQGSVRLSVRRQGEEVLFVVADTGIGIAPEELPHIFEEFRQADGSTRRRHGGAGLGLAISKQFVELHGGRIWAESQVGRGSTFSFTLPIARHDPLGDARTGQPRPTPMSTRVRDNEGILLAVTRSPAAASLLSRYVRGYRTVVAQDLQHARRLARQLLPQGVIIDTTSQPVDVSALQELGESWELPRTPVMACPLPGEEPLRQHLAVDGYLVKPVSRETLWDVLRQFGEGVDRILVVDDDRDFVRLMGRLLDSPVRRYQVVNAYSGHEALEMIQHRHPDLVLLDMVLPDISGHQVIARIRADPRWRDLPIVVVSAQDEIDTVGALPGAMLIAKASGILPGEIVRWVQHVLDGAAYQVPGEDRSHSLQSR
;
A
#
# COMPACT_ATOMS: atom_id res chain seq x y z
N TRP A 1 9.15 -104.19 -19.31
CA TRP A 1 8.79 -103.41 -18.11
C TRP A 1 9.63 -102.14 -17.95
N LEU A 2 10.97 -102.22 -17.88
CA LEU A 2 11.84 -101.03 -17.79
C LEU A 2 11.75 -100.09 -19.01
N SER A 3 11.68 -100.62 -20.24
CA SER A 3 11.54 -99.83 -21.47
C SER A 3 10.19 -99.13 -21.61
N ALA A 4 9.10 -99.81 -21.24
CA ALA A 4 7.74 -99.26 -21.29
C ALA A 4 7.54 -98.11 -20.29
N ARG A 5 8.17 -98.17 -19.11
CA ARG A 5 8.08 -97.12 -18.09
C ARG A 5 8.74 -95.82 -18.54
N ASN A 6 9.90 -95.88 -19.21
CA ASN A 6 10.56 -94.68 -19.73
C ASN A 6 9.73 -94.02 -20.84
N LEU A 7 9.07 -94.81 -21.68
CA LEU A 7 8.23 -94.31 -22.77
C LEU A 7 6.93 -93.67 -22.25
N ILE A 8 6.32 -94.27 -21.22
CA ILE A 8 5.16 -93.70 -20.52
C ILE A 8 5.52 -92.40 -19.80
N THR A 9 6.67 -92.33 -19.12
CA THR A 9 7.14 -91.10 -18.47
C THR A 9 7.42 -90.00 -19.50
N ALA A 10 8.06 -90.33 -20.63
CA ALA A 10 8.31 -89.39 -21.71
C ALA A 10 7.02 -88.87 -22.35
N LEU A 11 6.03 -89.74 -22.60
CA LEU A 11 4.72 -89.34 -23.10
C LEU A 11 3.96 -88.47 -22.10
N SER A 12 4.03 -88.79 -20.80
CA SER A 12 3.42 -87.96 -19.74
C SER A 12 4.07 -86.59 -19.64
N TRP A 13 5.40 -86.49 -19.81
CA TRP A 13 6.11 -85.21 -19.86
C TRP A 13 5.74 -84.38 -21.07
N VAL A 14 5.67 -84.99 -22.26
CA VAL A 14 5.24 -84.30 -23.49
C VAL A 14 3.79 -83.85 -23.38
N TRP A 15 2.91 -84.68 -22.82
CA TRP A 15 1.51 -84.32 -22.61
C TRP A 15 1.35 -83.18 -21.60
N ASN A 16 2.04 -83.24 -20.46
CA ASN A 16 2.02 -82.17 -19.47
C ASN A 16 2.62 -80.87 -20.03
N GLY A 17 3.72 -80.95 -20.77
CA GLY A 17 4.33 -79.79 -21.44
C GLY A 17 3.41 -79.18 -22.50
N TYR A 18 2.63 -80.01 -23.21
CA TYR A 18 1.62 -79.57 -24.17
C TYR A 18 0.44 -78.88 -23.48
N GLU A 19 -0.09 -79.44 -22.39
CA GLU A 19 -1.15 -78.81 -21.59
C GLU A 19 -0.69 -77.49 -20.97
N GLU A 20 0.54 -77.42 -20.47
CA GLU A 20 1.12 -76.22 -19.88
C GLU A 20 1.34 -75.12 -20.93
N ALA A 21 1.84 -75.48 -22.13
CA ALA A 21 1.96 -74.56 -23.25
C ALA A 21 0.60 -73.99 -23.69
N HIS A 22 -0.43 -74.82 -23.81
CA HIS A 22 -1.80 -74.38 -24.14
C HIS A 22 -2.41 -73.50 -23.05
N ARG A 23 -2.15 -73.82 -21.79
CA ARG A 23 -2.62 -73.00 -20.66
C ARG A 23 -1.94 -71.62 -20.67
N ASN A 24 -0.64 -71.57 -20.90
CA ASN A 24 0.12 -70.33 -21.02
C ASN A 24 -0.33 -69.49 -22.23
N GLU A 25 -0.63 -70.12 -23.38
CA GLU A 25 -1.16 -69.43 -24.55
C GLU A 25 -2.53 -68.80 -24.28
N ARG A 26 -3.44 -69.51 -23.58
CA ARG A 26 -4.73 -68.94 -23.16
C ARG A 26 -4.56 -67.74 -22.24
N ILE A 27 -3.73 -67.86 -21.20
CA ILE A 27 -3.46 -66.75 -20.27
C ILE A 27 -2.86 -65.55 -21.00
N ALA A 28 -1.93 -65.77 -21.94
CA ALA A 28 -1.33 -64.70 -22.73
C ALA A 28 -2.38 -63.98 -23.61
N ARG A 29 -3.29 -64.73 -24.25
CA ARG A 29 -4.38 -64.16 -25.05
C ARG A 29 -5.36 -63.36 -24.19
N GLU A 30 -5.72 -63.85 -23.01
CA GLU A 30 -6.58 -63.13 -22.05
C GLU A 30 -5.94 -61.83 -21.59
N ARG A 31 -4.66 -61.86 -21.17
CA ARG A 31 -3.90 -60.65 -20.79
C ARG A 31 -3.78 -59.66 -21.95
N GLN A 32 -3.56 -60.13 -23.17
CA GLN A 32 -3.50 -59.28 -24.35
C GLN A 32 -4.84 -58.60 -24.64
N ALA A 33 -5.96 -59.31 -24.43
CA ALA A 33 -7.29 -58.74 -24.56
C ALA A 33 -7.58 -57.70 -23.47
N GLU A 34 -7.21 -57.96 -22.21
CA GLU A 34 -7.32 -56.99 -21.12
C GLU A 34 -6.50 -55.73 -21.39
N LEU A 35 -5.24 -55.87 -21.82
CA LEU A 35 -4.38 -54.73 -22.12
C LEU A 35 -4.97 -53.87 -23.25
N ARG A 36 -5.51 -54.48 -24.30
CA ARG A 36 -6.19 -53.74 -25.39
C ARG A 36 -7.41 -52.97 -24.90
N ARG A 37 -8.21 -53.54 -23.99
CA ARG A 37 -9.35 -52.83 -23.39
C ARG A 37 -8.89 -51.68 -22.52
N ALA A 38 -7.84 -51.88 -21.72
CA ALA A 38 -7.26 -50.84 -20.87
C ALA A 38 -6.69 -49.69 -21.70
N LEU A 39 -5.95 -49.98 -22.77
CA LEU A 39 -5.43 -48.97 -23.70
C LEU A 39 -6.56 -48.16 -24.36
N LYS A 40 -7.63 -48.82 -24.80
CA LYS A 40 -8.78 -48.13 -25.38
C LYS A 40 -9.50 -47.24 -24.37
N ALA A 41 -9.69 -47.72 -23.13
CA ALA A 41 -10.29 -46.93 -22.07
C ALA A 41 -9.42 -45.72 -21.68
N LEU A 42 -8.09 -45.89 -21.69
CA LEU A 42 -7.14 -44.81 -21.46
C LEU A 42 -7.22 -43.77 -22.57
N ASP A 43 -7.27 -44.18 -23.83
CA ASP A 43 -7.39 -43.28 -24.98
C ASP A 43 -8.70 -42.46 -24.93
N GLU A 44 -9.82 -43.12 -24.62
CA GLU A 44 -11.11 -42.45 -24.40
C GLU A 44 -11.08 -41.46 -23.22
N ALA A 45 -10.41 -41.82 -22.12
CA ALA A 45 -10.25 -40.93 -20.96
C ALA A 45 -9.37 -39.72 -21.29
N THR A 46 -8.28 -39.93 -22.03
CA THR A 46 -7.36 -38.87 -22.46
C THR A 46 -8.09 -37.88 -23.37
N TYR A 47 -8.85 -38.37 -24.35
CA TYR A 47 -9.66 -37.53 -25.23
C TYR A 47 -10.71 -36.70 -24.46
N ARG A 48 -11.38 -37.29 -23.46
CA ARG A 48 -12.33 -36.55 -22.59
C ARG A 48 -11.62 -35.46 -21.78
N LEU A 49 -10.44 -35.75 -21.26
CA LEU A 49 -9.63 -34.80 -20.50
C LEU A 49 -9.21 -33.61 -21.37
N GLU A 50 -8.71 -33.87 -22.57
CA GLU A 50 -8.31 -32.84 -23.53
C GLU A 50 -9.48 -31.92 -23.88
N ARG A 51 -10.66 -32.50 -24.15
CA ARG A 51 -11.87 -31.72 -24.45
C ARG A 51 -12.32 -30.88 -23.24
N ALA A 52 -12.27 -31.43 -22.03
CA ALA A 52 -12.60 -30.69 -20.82
C ALA A 52 -11.61 -29.54 -20.57
N ASN A 53 -10.31 -29.78 -20.73
CA ASN A 53 -9.27 -28.76 -20.62
C ASN A 53 -9.46 -27.65 -21.66
N TYR A 54 -9.82 -27.99 -22.89
CA TYR A 54 -10.10 -27.00 -23.94
C TYR A 54 -11.30 -26.12 -23.59
N MET A 55 -12.40 -26.71 -23.14
CA MET A 55 -13.59 -25.94 -22.72
C MET A 55 -13.29 -25.06 -21.50
N LEU A 56 -12.47 -25.56 -20.57
CA LEU A 56 -12.06 -24.81 -19.38
C LEU A 56 -11.17 -23.62 -19.76
N ALA A 57 -10.25 -23.80 -20.71
CA ALA A 57 -9.43 -22.72 -21.24
C ALA A 57 -10.29 -21.64 -21.90
N LEU A 58 -11.28 -22.02 -22.71
CA LEU A 58 -12.20 -21.06 -23.34
C LEU A 58 -13.04 -20.28 -22.32
N SER A 59 -13.60 -20.97 -21.32
CA SER A 59 -14.38 -20.33 -20.26
C SER A 59 -13.52 -19.40 -19.40
N ARG A 60 -12.26 -19.75 -19.18
CA ARG A 60 -11.30 -18.92 -18.45
C ARG A 60 -10.96 -17.66 -19.23
N ASP A 61 -10.74 -17.77 -20.54
CA ASP A 61 -10.45 -16.61 -21.41
C ASP A 61 -11.62 -15.61 -21.41
N GLN A 62 -12.86 -16.10 -21.54
CA GLN A 62 -14.06 -15.27 -21.43
C GLN A 62 -14.19 -14.58 -20.06
N ALA A 63 -13.86 -15.30 -18.98
CA ALA A 63 -13.89 -14.75 -17.64
C ALA A 63 -12.78 -13.69 -17.43
N GLU A 64 -11.58 -13.92 -17.95
CA GLU A 64 -10.47 -12.96 -17.90
C GLU A 64 -10.79 -11.69 -18.70
N GLU A 65 -11.38 -11.82 -19.89
CA GLU A 65 -11.79 -10.69 -20.72
C GLU A 65 -12.90 -9.86 -20.04
N ALA A 66 -13.92 -10.51 -19.48
CA ALA A 66 -14.95 -9.84 -18.69
C ALA A 66 -14.36 -9.11 -17.47
N ARG A 67 -13.41 -9.75 -16.77
CA ARG A 67 -12.71 -9.15 -15.62
C ARG A 67 -11.90 -7.92 -16.04
N ARG A 68 -11.20 -7.98 -17.17
CA ARG A 68 -10.43 -6.86 -17.73
C ARG A 68 -11.33 -5.68 -18.11
N LEU A 69 -12.46 -5.94 -18.78
CA LEU A 69 -13.44 -4.91 -19.12
C LEU A 69 -14.04 -4.25 -17.87
N LYS A 70 -14.41 -5.05 -16.85
CA LYS A 70 -14.91 -4.54 -15.56
C LYS A 70 -13.88 -3.62 -14.89
N GLN A 71 -12.61 -3.99 -14.94
CA GLN A 71 -11.52 -3.20 -14.37
C GLN A 71 -11.27 -1.88 -15.14
N GLN A 72 -11.18 -1.94 -16.47
CA GLN A 72 -11.02 -0.73 -17.29
C GLN A 72 -12.18 0.24 -17.11
N PHE A 73 -13.40 -0.29 -16.99
CA PHE A 73 -14.60 0.48 -16.70
C PHE A 73 -14.50 1.16 -15.33
N ALA A 74 -14.10 0.43 -14.28
CA ALA A 74 -13.92 0.99 -12.94
C ALA A 74 -12.85 2.09 -12.90
N GLN A 75 -11.70 1.89 -13.55
CA GLN A 75 -10.64 2.89 -13.65
C GLN A 75 -11.11 4.14 -14.42
N THR A 76 -11.72 3.96 -15.60
CA THR A 76 -12.19 5.09 -16.41
C THR A 76 -13.25 5.89 -15.64
N ILE A 77 -14.25 5.22 -15.07
CA ILE A 77 -15.30 5.88 -14.27
C ILE A 77 -14.74 6.56 -13.03
N SER A 78 -13.71 5.99 -12.40
CA SER A 78 -13.01 6.63 -11.28
C SER A 78 -12.58 8.03 -11.65
N HIS A 79 -11.84 8.16 -12.75
CA HIS A 79 -11.30 9.44 -13.19
C HIS A 79 -12.43 10.39 -13.62
N GLU A 80 -13.38 9.91 -14.42
CA GLU A 80 -14.53 10.69 -14.91
C GLU A 80 -15.42 11.22 -13.78
N LEU A 81 -15.57 10.50 -12.67
CA LEU A 81 -16.37 10.96 -11.52
C LEU A 81 -15.54 11.81 -10.55
N ARG A 82 -14.26 11.50 -10.36
CA ARG A 82 -13.40 12.18 -9.38
C ARG A 82 -13.09 13.61 -9.82
N THR A 83 -12.84 13.85 -11.11
CA THR A 83 -12.50 15.18 -11.64
C THR A 83 -13.59 16.24 -11.39
N PRO A 84 -14.84 16.09 -11.86
CA PRO A 84 -15.88 17.09 -11.62
C PRO A 84 -16.22 17.24 -10.13
N LEU A 85 -16.11 16.16 -9.36
CA LEU A 85 -16.41 16.18 -7.94
C LEU A 85 -15.35 16.89 -7.11
N ASN A 86 -14.08 16.72 -7.45
CA ASN A 86 -12.98 17.46 -6.86
C ASN A 86 -13.15 18.96 -7.07
N LEU A 87 -13.56 19.39 -8.27
CA LEU A 87 -13.84 20.80 -8.54
C LEU A 87 -14.97 21.34 -7.67
N ILE A 88 -16.08 20.58 -7.54
CA ILE A 88 -17.20 20.99 -6.68
C ILE A 88 -16.73 21.14 -5.24
N VAL A 89 -16.00 20.16 -4.70
CA VAL A 89 -15.43 20.22 -3.35
C VAL A 89 -14.54 21.44 -3.19
N SER A 90 -13.54 21.61 -4.07
CA SER A 90 -12.58 22.70 -3.95
C SER A 90 -13.19 24.09 -4.13
N PHE A 91 -14.15 24.28 -5.04
CA PHE A 91 -14.82 25.57 -5.20
C PHE A 91 -15.71 25.90 -4.01
N THR A 92 -16.45 24.91 -3.50
CA THR A 92 -17.33 25.13 -2.34
C THR A 92 -16.53 25.37 -1.07
N ASP A 93 -15.39 24.71 -0.91
CA ASP A 93 -14.43 24.96 0.17
C ASP A 93 -13.81 26.36 0.07
N LEU A 94 -13.36 26.78 -1.12
CA LEU A 94 -12.81 28.12 -1.36
C LEU A 94 -13.85 29.20 -1.06
N MET A 95 -15.10 29.02 -1.50
CA MET A 95 -16.20 29.95 -1.22
C MET A 95 -16.53 30.03 0.28
N ALA A 96 -16.33 28.95 1.03
CA ALA A 96 -16.59 28.90 2.48
C ALA A 96 -15.44 29.49 3.31
N GLN A 97 -14.19 29.15 2.98
CA GLN A 97 -13.01 29.53 3.76
C GLN A 97 -12.47 30.91 3.36
N ALA A 98 -12.65 31.32 2.11
CA ALA A 98 -12.12 32.57 1.57
C ALA A 98 -13.19 33.35 0.78
N PRO A 99 -14.27 33.81 1.43
CA PRO A 99 -15.37 34.52 0.77
C PRO A 99 -14.94 35.86 0.17
N GLU A 100 -13.82 36.43 0.63
CA GLU A 100 -13.24 37.71 0.20
C GLU A 100 -12.96 37.76 -1.31
N TYR A 101 -12.63 36.62 -1.95
CA TYR A 101 -12.42 36.52 -3.40
C TYR A 101 -13.69 36.73 -4.23
N TYR A 102 -14.85 36.60 -3.61
CA TYR A 102 -16.14 36.81 -4.25
C TYR A 102 -16.77 38.15 -3.87
N GLY A 103 -16.01 38.99 -3.16
CA GLY A 103 -16.43 40.30 -2.68
C GLY A 103 -16.93 40.25 -1.24
N ALA A 104 -18.18 40.64 -1.02
CA ALA A 104 -18.76 40.67 0.31
C ALA A 104 -18.98 39.24 0.87
N PRO A 105 -18.88 39.05 2.20
CA PRO A 105 -19.20 37.76 2.81
C PRO A 105 -20.59 37.29 2.39
N LEU A 106 -20.68 36.02 2.00
CA LEU A 106 -21.92 35.40 1.55
C LEU A 106 -23.02 35.62 2.59
N PRO A 107 -24.24 36.04 2.19
CA PRO A 107 -25.34 36.13 3.13
C PRO A 107 -25.59 34.77 3.81
N ALA A 108 -26.03 34.79 5.06
CA ALA A 108 -26.11 33.58 5.90
C ALA A 108 -27.00 32.45 5.32
N SER A 109 -27.95 32.76 4.44
CA SER A 109 -28.71 31.75 3.68
C SER A 109 -27.82 31.02 2.67
N TYR A 110 -27.07 31.76 1.87
CA TYR A 110 -26.16 31.21 0.85
C TYR A 110 -25.03 30.40 1.47
N ALA A 111 -24.45 30.88 2.58
CA ALA A 111 -23.41 30.14 3.30
C ALA A 111 -23.92 28.79 3.84
N ARG A 112 -25.17 28.75 4.33
CA ARG A 112 -25.80 27.49 4.76
C ARG A 112 -26.04 26.53 3.60
N ASP A 113 -26.57 27.03 2.48
CA ASP A 113 -26.81 26.19 1.30
C ASP A 113 -25.50 25.67 0.70
N LEU A 114 -24.46 26.51 0.65
CA LEU A 114 -23.12 26.13 0.19
C LEU A 114 -22.49 25.05 1.09
N ALA A 115 -22.63 25.17 2.41
CA ALA A 115 -22.18 24.14 3.35
C ALA A 115 -22.91 22.81 3.12
N ILE A 116 -24.20 22.85 2.75
CA ILE A 116 -24.95 21.65 2.36
C ILE A 116 -24.39 21.06 1.06
N VAL A 117 -24.13 21.88 0.04
CA VAL A 117 -23.54 21.41 -1.23
C VAL A 117 -22.17 20.78 -1.00
N HIS A 118 -21.28 21.45 -0.26
CA HIS A 118 -19.95 20.94 0.08
C HIS A 118 -20.01 19.58 0.78
N ARG A 119 -20.85 19.46 1.82
CA ARG A 119 -21.03 18.20 2.54
C ARG A 119 -21.57 17.07 1.65
N ASN A 120 -22.50 17.37 0.74
CA ASN A 120 -23.01 16.37 -0.21
C ASN A 120 -21.95 15.97 -1.25
N ALA A 121 -21.12 16.90 -1.71
CA ALA A 121 -20.02 16.62 -2.63
C ALA A 121 -18.95 15.72 -1.99
N LEU A 122 -18.54 16.03 -0.75
CA LEU A 122 -17.65 15.17 0.04
C LEU A 122 -18.27 13.78 0.27
N HIS A 123 -19.58 13.72 0.53
CA HIS A 123 -20.27 12.44 0.68
C HIS A 123 -20.22 11.62 -0.62
N LEU A 124 -20.57 12.22 -1.76
CA LEU A 124 -20.46 11.58 -3.07
C LEU A 124 -19.03 11.11 -3.35
N GLN A 125 -18.02 11.89 -2.93
CA GLN A 125 -16.62 11.55 -3.18
C GLN A 125 -16.20 10.31 -2.40
N SER A 126 -16.63 10.24 -1.14
CA SER A 126 -16.49 9.02 -0.33
C SER A 126 -17.17 7.83 -1.00
N LEU A 127 -18.40 7.99 -1.53
CA LEU A 127 -19.11 6.88 -2.19
C LEU A 127 -18.40 6.39 -3.45
N VAL A 128 -17.90 7.31 -4.27
CA VAL A 128 -17.12 6.97 -5.46
C VAL A 128 -15.86 6.22 -5.05
N ASN A 129 -15.11 6.72 -4.06
CA ASN A 129 -13.92 6.05 -3.56
C ASN A 129 -14.23 4.66 -2.98
N ASP A 130 -15.34 4.50 -2.25
CA ASP A 130 -15.77 3.21 -1.71
C ASP A 130 -16.05 2.18 -2.83
N VAL A 131 -16.77 2.58 -3.88
CA VAL A 131 -17.03 1.72 -5.06
C VAL A 131 -15.73 1.31 -5.74
N LEU A 132 -14.76 2.21 -5.80
CA LEU A 132 -13.47 1.96 -6.43
C LEU A 132 -12.55 1.08 -5.61
N ASP A 133 -12.50 1.28 -4.29
CA ASP A 133 -11.81 0.40 -3.36
C ASP A 133 -12.35 -1.02 -3.53
N LEU A 134 -13.68 -1.19 -3.57
CA LEU A 134 -14.31 -2.49 -3.82
C LEU A 134 -13.88 -3.11 -5.17
N ALA A 135 -13.96 -2.33 -6.26
CA ALA A 135 -13.57 -2.80 -7.59
C ALA A 135 -12.08 -3.21 -7.67
N ARG A 136 -11.18 -2.48 -6.99
CA ARG A 136 -9.74 -2.80 -6.92
C ARG A 136 -9.48 -4.07 -6.13
N ILE A 137 -10.23 -4.28 -5.05
CA ILE A 137 -10.08 -5.49 -4.25
C ILE A 137 -10.57 -6.73 -5.01
N GLU A 138 -11.75 -6.67 -5.65
CA GLU A 138 -12.25 -7.77 -6.50
C GLU A 138 -11.26 -8.13 -7.63
N ALA A 139 -10.55 -7.14 -8.17
CA ALA A 139 -9.53 -7.34 -9.19
C ALA A 139 -8.20 -7.90 -8.65
N ALA A 140 -8.04 -8.06 -7.32
CA ALA A 140 -6.79 -8.37 -6.64
C ALA A 140 -5.65 -7.39 -6.96
N GLN A 141 -6.00 -6.12 -7.21
CA GLN A 141 -5.06 -5.05 -7.57
C GLN A 141 -4.78 -4.08 -6.43
N MET A 142 -5.40 -4.31 -5.29
CA MET A 142 -5.14 -3.54 -4.10
C MET A 142 -3.80 -3.98 -3.48
N THR A 143 -2.81 -3.10 -3.51
CA THR A 143 -1.55 -3.28 -2.80
C THR A 143 -1.76 -2.95 -1.32
N ILE A 144 -1.45 -3.90 -0.42
CA ILE A 144 -1.52 -3.69 1.03
C ILE A 144 -0.11 -3.49 1.55
N LEU A 145 0.14 -2.37 2.20
CA LEU A 145 1.44 -2.04 2.77
C LEU A 145 1.42 -2.42 4.25
N GLN A 146 1.66 -3.71 4.53
CA GLN A 146 1.68 -4.21 5.91
C GLN A 146 2.95 -3.79 6.64
N GLU A 147 2.78 -3.25 7.84
CA GLU A 147 3.87 -2.92 8.76
C GLU A 147 3.54 -3.39 10.18
N GLU A 148 4.54 -3.36 11.06
CA GLU A 148 4.36 -3.71 12.47
C GLU A 148 3.82 -2.51 13.25
N VAL A 149 2.53 -2.58 13.61
CA VAL A 149 1.75 -1.48 14.19
C VAL A 149 1.39 -1.78 15.63
N ASP A 150 1.52 -0.77 16.50
CA ASP A 150 0.97 -0.80 17.85
C ASP A 150 -0.56 -0.58 17.80
N PRO A 151 -1.37 -1.58 18.23
CA PRO A 151 -2.83 -1.44 18.28
C PRO A 151 -3.28 -0.24 19.11
N GLN A 152 -2.54 0.11 20.16
CA GLN A 152 -2.89 1.23 21.02
C GLN A 152 -2.85 2.55 20.25
N GLN A 153 -1.79 2.80 19.47
CA GLN A 153 -1.67 4.01 18.67
C GLN A 153 -2.75 4.07 17.59
N LEU A 154 -3.00 2.95 16.91
CA LEU A 154 -3.99 2.86 15.84
C LEU A 154 -5.41 3.20 16.33
N VAL A 155 -5.77 2.68 17.51
CA VAL A 155 -7.07 2.90 18.16
C VAL A 155 -7.20 4.34 18.64
N GLN A 156 -6.13 4.89 19.22
CA GLN A 156 -6.14 6.27 19.71
C GLN A 156 -6.31 7.28 18.56
N ASP A 157 -5.61 7.07 17.45
CA ASP A 157 -5.74 7.90 16.24
C ASP A 157 -7.18 7.87 15.70
N ALA A 158 -7.77 6.68 15.59
CA ALA A 158 -9.15 6.52 15.13
C ALA A 158 -10.16 7.16 16.10
N ALA A 159 -9.99 6.97 17.41
CA ALA A 159 -10.85 7.57 18.42
C ALA A 159 -10.79 9.10 18.40
N ASN A 160 -9.59 9.67 18.24
CA ASN A 160 -9.40 11.12 18.16
C ASN A 160 -10.08 11.71 16.91
N ALA A 161 -10.03 11.02 15.77
CA ALA A 161 -10.67 11.48 14.54
C ALA A 161 -12.21 11.57 14.65
N VAL A 162 -12.84 10.67 15.41
CA VAL A 162 -14.31 10.61 15.53
C VAL A 162 -14.83 11.35 16.78
N ARG A 163 -13.95 11.70 17.74
CA ARG A 163 -14.34 12.36 19.01
C ARG A 163 -15.22 13.59 18.81
N SER A 164 -14.81 14.53 17.96
CA SER A 164 -15.58 15.75 17.69
C SER A 164 -16.96 15.45 17.08
N LEU A 165 -17.08 14.39 16.28
CA LEU A 165 -18.35 13.97 15.69
C LEU A 165 -19.31 13.40 16.74
N VAL A 166 -18.79 12.60 17.67
CA VAL A 166 -19.55 12.00 18.77
C VAL A 166 -20.03 13.08 19.75
N GLU A 167 -19.12 13.99 20.12
CA GLU A 167 -19.41 15.10 21.03
C GLU A 167 -20.42 16.10 20.44
N ALA A 168 -20.33 16.40 19.13
CA ALA A 168 -21.31 17.25 18.44
C ALA A 168 -22.74 16.66 18.46
N ARG A 169 -22.88 15.35 18.65
CA ARG A 169 -24.17 14.66 18.84
C ARG A 169 -24.58 14.48 20.30
N GLY A 170 -23.76 14.93 21.25
CA GLY A 170 -24.04 14.79 22.68
C GLY A 170 -23.91 13.35 23.20
N LEU A 171 -23.13 12.50 22.51
CA LEU A 171 -22.88 11.12 22.91
C LEU A 171 -21.56 11.02 23.71
N ALA A 172 -21.43 10.02 24.57
CA ALA A 172 -20.18 9.72 25.26
C ALA A 172 -19.31 8.71 24.48
N LEU A 173 -18.01 8.98 24.35
CA LEU A 173 -17.04 8.04 23.76
C LEU A 173 -16.15 7.43 24.84
N HIS A 174 -16.26 6.12 25.05
CA HIS A 174 -15.42 5.35 25.97
C HIS A 174 -14.42 4.51 25.19
N VAL A 175 -13.13 4.63 25.53
CA VAL A 175 -12.05 3.87 24.89
C VAL A 175 -11.35 3.04 25.97
N GLU A 176 -11.38 1.72 25.81
CA GLU A 176 -10.84 0.75 26.76
C GLU A 176 -9.79 -0.11 26.03
N ILE A 177 -8.51 0.11 26.30
CA ILE A 177 -7.41 -0.63 25.65
C ILE A 177 -6.75 -1.50 26.71
N GLU A 178 -6.69 -2.81 26.47
CA GLU A 178 -5.96 -3.72 27.34
C GLU A 178 -4.47 -3.32 27.39
N PRO A 179 -3.84 -3.25 28.57
CA PRO A 179 -2.43 -2.95 28.67
C PRO A 179 -1.56 -4.03 27.99
N HIS A 180 -0.46 -3.61 27.37
CA HIS A 180 0.55 -4.53 26.79
C HIS A 180 0.03 -5.44 25.66
N LEU A 181 -0.77 -4.88 24.74
CA LEU A 181 -1.15 -5.58 23.52
C LEU A 181 0.09 -5.88 22.64
N PRO A 182 0.11 -7.05 21.98
CA PRO A 182 1.17 -7.39 21.03
C PRO A 182 1.01 -6.58 19.74
N LEU A 183 2.13 -6.39 19.04
CA LEU A 183 2.17 -5.69 17.76
C LEU A 183 1.43 -6.50 16.67
N LEU A 184 0.79 -5.79 15.76
CA LEU A 184 0.04 -6.37 14.64
C LEU A 184 0.81 -6.14 13.33
N TRP A 185 0.74 -7.11 12.41
CA TRP A 185 1.31 -6.97 11.08
C TRP A 185 0.21 -6.59 10.08
N VAL A 186 -0.04 -5.29 9.94
CA VAL A 186 -1.21 -4.77 9.21
C VAL A 186 -0.90 -3.47 8.48
N ASP A 187 -1.73 -3.12 7.50
CA ASP A 187 -1.75 -1.80 6.90
C ASP A 187 -2.50 -0.83 7.83
N PRO A 188 -1.82 0.13 8.47
CA PRO A 188 -2.43 1.05 9.43
C PRO A 188 -3.50 1.93 8.80
N GLY A 189 -3.39 2.28 7.51
CA GLY A 189 -4.35 3.11 6.81
C GLY A 189 -5.68 2.38 6.64
N ARG A 190 -5.62 1.12 6.21
CA ARG A 190 -6.81 0.30 5.96
C ARG A 190 -7.50 -0.12 7.25
N ILE A 191 -6.76 -0.51 8.28
CA ILE A 191 -7.39 -0.83 9.57
C ILE A 191 -7.96 0.43 10.26
N ARG A 192 -7.33 1.60 10.09
CA ARG A 192 -7.91 2.87 10.55
C ARG A 192 -9.22 3.19 9.83
N GLN A 193 -9.31 2.91 8.52
CA GLN A 193 -10.54 3.05 7.74
C GLN A 193 -11.67 2.13 8.27
N VAL A 194 -11.35 0.88 8.61
CA VAL A 194 -12.29 -0.05 9.29
C VAL A 194 -12.80 0.55 10.59
N LEU A 195 -11.89 0.96 11.49
CA LEU A 195 -12.23 1.53 12.79
C LEU A 195 -13.08 2.80 12.65
N PHE A 196 -12.70 3.70 11.75
CA PHE A 196 -13.44 4.92 11.48
C PHE A 196 -14.87 4.62 11.00
N ASN A 197 -15.03 3.69 10.06
CA ASN A 197 -16.35 3.30 9.54
C ASN A 197 -17.24 2.72 10.65
N LEU A 198 -16.72 1.83 11.49
CA LEU A 198 -17.48 1.24 12.60
C LEU A 198 -17.89 2.31 13.64
N LEU A 199 -16.96 3.18 14.05
CA LEU A 199 -17.22 4.26 15.02
C LEU A 199 -18.20 5.31 14.47
N ALA A 200 -18.06 5.69 13.20
CA ALA A 200 -18.98 6.62 12.56
C ALA A 200 -20.39 6.02 12.43
N ASN A 201 -20.51 4.72 12.15
CA ASN A 201 -21.80 4.02 12.14
C ASN A 201 -22.43 3.99 13.54
N ALA A 202 -21.67 3.62 14.57
CA ALA A 202 -22.12 3.65 15.95
C ALA A 202 -22.64 5.04 16.37
N ALA A 203 -21.90 6.10 16.04
CA ALA A 203 -22.29 7.48 16.31
C ALA A 203 -23.49 7.96 15.45
N ARG A 204 -23.75 7.31 14.31
CA ARG A 204 -24.85 7.65 13.39
C ARG A 204 -26.17 7.01 13.79
N PHE A 205 -26.14 5.81 14.36
CA PHE A 205 -27.35 5.07 14.73
C PHE A 205 -27.69 5.15 16.23
N THR A 206 -26.97 5.99 16.97
CA THR A 206 -27.23 6.29 18.38
C THR A 206 -27.72 7.72 18.52
N GLU A 207 -28.94 7.91 19.00
CA GLU A 207 -29.51 9.25 19.26
C GLU A 207 -29.11 9.79 20.64
N GLN A 208 -29.10 8.93 21.66
CA GLN A 208 -28.67 9.24 23.03
C GLN A 208 -27.92 8.05 23.62
N GLY A 209 -26.91 8.31 24.44
CA GLY A 209 -26.12 7.27 25.12
C GLY A 209 -24.64 7.34 24.78
N SER A 210 -24.03 6.18 24.49
CA SER A 210 -22.58 6.07 24.39
C SER A 210 -22.11 5.11 23.30
N VAL A 211 -20.93 5.39 22.78
CA VAL A 211 -20.14 4.49 21.94
C VAL A 211 -18.93 4.01 22.75
N ARG A 212 -18.71 2.70 22.82
CA ARG A 212 -17.56 2.07 23.47
C ARG A 212 -16.68 1.41 22.42
N LEU A 213 -15.39 1.72 22.44
CA LEU A 213 -14.35 1.03 21.69
C LEU A 213 -13.47 0.27 22.68
N SER A 214 -13.46 -1.05 22.61
CA SER A 214 -12.59 -1.88 23.44
C SER A 214 -11.66 -2.74 22.59
N VAL A 215 -10.39 -2.82 22.98
CA VAL A 215 -9.39 -3.65 22.31
C VAL A 215 -8.71 -4.54 23.32
N ARG A 216 -8.72 -5.85 23.05
CA ARG A 216 -8.20 -6.87 23.95
C ARG A 216 -7.54 -8.01 23.19
N ARG A 217 -6.61 -8.71 23.83
CA ARG A 217 -6.02 -9.91 23.27
C ARG A 217 -6.97 -11.09 23.43
N GLN A 218 -7.16 -11.87 22.37
CA GLN A 218 -7.93 -13.11 22.38
C GLN A 218 -7.10 -14.23 21.73
N GLY A 219 -6.34 -14.95 22.54
CA GLY A 219 -5.47 -16.04 22.05
C GLY A 219 -4.34 -15.53 21.15
N GLU A 220 -4.32 -15.97 19.90
CA GLU A 220 -3.40 -15.54 18.84
C GLU A 220 -3.95 -14.41 17.97
N GLU A 221 -5.05 -13.77 18.39
CA GLU A 221 -5.62 -12.62 17.70
C GLU A 221 -5.77 -11.42 18.66
N VAL A 222 -5.80 -10.20 18.12
CA VAL A 222 -6.28 -9.00 18.82
C VAL A 222 -7.72 -8.77 18.39
N LEU A 223 -8.63 -8.70 19.36
CA LEU A 223 -10.05 -8.43 19.18
C LEU A 223 -10.32 -6.94 19.39
N PHE A 224 -10.91 -6.33 18.38
CA PHE A 224 -11.44 -4.97 18.39
C PHE A 224 -12.96 -5.03 18.46
N VAL A 225 -13.56 -4.29 19.40
CA VAL A 225 -15.01 -4.27 19.61
C VAL A 225 -15.49 -2.83 19.64
N VAL A 226 -16.46 -2.51 18.79
CA VAL A 226 -17.18 -1.23 18.77
C VAL A 226 -18.63 -1.50 19.15
N ALA A 227 -19.04 -1.04 20.33
CA ALA A 227 -20.39 -1.20 20.84
C ALA A 227 -21.10 0.16 20.93
N ASP A 228 -22.36 0.19 20.51
CA ASP A 228 -23.24 1.35 20.59
C ASP A 228 -24.50 1.03 21.41
N THR A 229 -25.14 2.07 21.95
CA THR A 229 -26.42 1.98 22.67
C THR A 229 -27.58 2.44 21.79
N GLY A 230 -27.45 2.30 20.47
CA GLY A 230 -28.37 2.83 19.48
C GLY A 230 -29.62 1.98 19.25
N ILE A 231 -30.22 2.15 18.08
CA ILE A 231 -31.50 1.50 17.71
C ILE A 231 -31.41 -0.02 17.58
N GLY A 232 -30.21 -0.58 17.45
CA GLY A 232 -30.00 -2.00 17.15
C GLY A 232 -30.45 -2.40 15.74
N ILE A 233 -30.15 -3.65 15.37
CA ILE A 233 -30.38 -4.24 14.05
C ILE A 233 -31.34 -5.42 14.22
N ALA A 234 -32.30 -5.54 13.31
CA ALA A 234 -33.24 -6.66 13.32
C ALA A 234 -32.51 -7.99 13.05
N PRO A 235 -32.90 -9.10 13.72
CA PRO A 235 -32.30 -10.43 13.51
C PRO A 235 -32.33 -10.91 12.05
N GLU A 236 -33.34 -10.49 11.29
CA GLU A 236 -33.50 -10.81 9.87
C GLU A 236 -32.48 -10.09 8.98
N GLU A 237 -32.04 -8.90 9.38
CA GLU A 237 -31.08 -8.07 8.62
C GLU A 237 -29.62 -8.39 8.97
N LEU A 238 -29.36 -8.89 10.19
CA LEU A 238 -28.03 -9.21 10.72
C LEU A 238 -27.14 -10.06 9.78
N PRO A 239 -27.63 -11.13 9.12
CA PRO A 239 -26.84 -11.91 8.18
C PRO A 239 -26.41 -11.13 6.92
N HIS A 240 -27.17 -10.09 6.55
CA HIS A 240 -27.03 -9.39 5.28
C HIS A 240 -26.30 -8.04 5.40
N ILE A 241 -25.93 -7.60 6.60
CA ILE A 241 -25.32 -6.27 6.84
C ILE A 241 -23.93 -6.08 6.18
N PHE A 242 -23.26 -7.18 5.82
CA PHE A 242 -21.97 -7.16 5.14
C PHE A 242 -22.10 -7.39 3.62
N GLU A 243 -23.33 -7.55 3.10
CA GLU A 243 -23.57 -7.64 1.66
C GLU A 243 -23.46 -6.25 1.02
N GLU A 244 -22.99 -6.21 -0.22
CA GLU A 244 -22.84 -4.97 -0.98
C GLU A 244 -24.22 -4.35 -1.29
N PHE A 245 -24.30 -3.01 -1.21
CA PHE A 245 -25.50 -2.23 -1.53
C PHE A 245 -26.76 -2.54 -0.69
N ARG A 246 -26.63 -3.33 0.39
CA ARG A 246 -27.72 -3.66 1.31
C ARG A 246 -27.85 -2.61 2.41
N GLN A 247 -29.09 -2.20 2.68
CA GLN A 247 -29.45 -1.31 3.79
C GLN A 247 -30.75 -1.80 4.42
N ALA A 248 -30.82 -1.78 5.76
CA ALA A 248 -32.01 -2.14 6.50
C ALA A 248 -33.16 -1.14 6.23
N ASP A 249 -34.17 -1.63 5.52
CA ASP A 249 -35.50 -1.10 5.18
C ASP A 249 -35.74 0.41 4.88
N GLY A 250 -36.64 0.62 3.90
CA GLY A 250 -36.91 1.88 3.21
C GLY A 250 -37.49 3.05 4.03
N SER A 251 -37.88 2.86 5.29
CA SER A 251 -38.39 3.93 6.18
C SER A 251 -37.27 4.79 6.77
N THR A 252 -36.06 4.22 6.91
CA THR A 252 -34.85 4.90 7.43
C THR A 252 -34.07 5.65 6.35
N ARG A 253 -34.49 5.54 5.06
CA ARG A 253 -33.89 6.20 3.88
C ARG A 253 -33.76 7.72 3.99
N ARG A 254 -34.62 8.37 4.78
CA ARG A 254 -34.71 9.84 4.84
C ARG A 254 -33.86 10.51 5.92
N ARG A 255 -33.27 9.77 6.87
CA ARG A 255 -32.52 10.38 7.99
C ARG A 255 -31.02 10.04 8.05
N HIS A 256 -30.58 8.87 7.59
CA HIS A 256 -29.20 8.42 7.80
C HIS A 256 -28.58 7.81 6.53
N GLY A 257 -28.22 8.66 5.57
CA GLY A 257 -27.64 8.28 4.28
C GLY A 257 -26.28 7.58 4.39
N GLY A 258 -26.13 6.49 3.64
CA GLY A 258 -24.88 5.82 3.27
C GLY A 258 -25.11 5.05 1.97
N ALA A 259 -24.10 4.45 1.34
CA ALA A 259 -24.30 3.60 0.15
C ALA A 259 -24.45 2.10 0.46
N GLY A 260 -24.27 1.69 1.71
CA GLY A 260 -24.27 0.27 2.09
C GLY A 260 -22.97 -0.48 1.74
N LEU A 261 -21.90 0.25 1.40
CA LEU A 261 -20.60 -0.33 1.01
C LEU A 261 -19.59 -0.39 2.16
N GLY A 262 -19.67 0.51 3.14
CA GLY A 262 -18.65 0.64 4.18
C GLY A 262 -18.41 -0.64 4.98
N LEU A 263 -19.45 -1.39 5.35
CA LEU A 263 -19.30 -2.66 6.09
C LEU A 263 -18.73 -3.77 5.21
N ALA A 264 -19.13 -3.86 3.93
CA ALA A 264 -18.59 -4.82 2.97
C ALA A 264 -17.09 -4.58 2.73
N ILE A 265 -16.69 -3.33 2.53
CA ILE A 265 -15.27 -2.93 2.40
C ILE A 265 -14.50 -3.21 3.69
N SER A 266 -15.10 -2.93 4.85
CA SER A 266 -14.47 -3.20 6.15
C SER A 266 -14.18 -4.69 6.34
N LYS A 267 -15.15 -5.54 5.97
CA LYS A 267 -14.97 -6.99 5.96
C LYS A 267 -13.82 -7.41 5.08
N GLN A 268 -13.76 -6.87 3.86
CA GLN A 268 -12.72 -7.21 2.92
C GLN A 268 -11.33 -6.79 3.40
N PHE A 269 -11.17 -5.60 3.99
CA PHE A 269 -9.90 -5.20 4.59
C PHE A 269 -9.49 -6.10 5.75
N VAL A 270 -10.42 -6.47 6.64
CA VAL A 270 -10.11 -7.37 7.75
C VAL A 270 -9.68 -8.75 7.23
N GLU A 271 -10.38 -9.30 6.24
CA GLU A 271 -10.08 -10.61 5.64
C GLU A 271 -8.73 -10.61 4.90
N LEU A 272 -8.41 -9.52 4.18
CA LEU A 272 -7.10 -9.33 3.54
C LEU A 272 -5.93 -9.30 4.55
N HIS A 273 -6.21 -9.00 5.81
CA HIS A 273 -5.25 -9.08 6.92
C HIS A 273 -5.29 -10.40 7.68
N GLY A 274 -6.03 -11.41 7.17
CA GLY A 274 -6.18 -12.73 7.81
C GLY A 274 -7.09 -12.71 9.04
N GLY A 275 -7.88 -11.66 9.21
CA GLY A 275 -8.84 -11.50 10.30
C GLY A 275 -10.26 -11.95 9.96
N ARG A 276 -11.18 -11.76 10.91
CA ARG A 276 -12.63 -11.94 10.72
C ARG A 276 -13.39 -10.78 11.34
N ILE A 277 -14.54 -10.42 10.77
CA ILE A 277 -15.47 -9.41 11.30
C ILE A 277 -16.88 -9.99 11.44
N TRP A 278 -17.59 -9.61 12.48
CA TRP A 278 -18.98 -9.99 12.72
C TRP A 278 -19.72 -8.93 13.54
N ALA A 279 -21.03 -9.10 13.70
CA ALA A 279 -21.84 -8.21 14.52
C ALA A 279 -22.86 -9.00 15.36
N GLU A 280 -23.16 -8.45 16.53
CA GLU A 280 -24.22 -8.90 17.43
C GLU A 280 -25.09 -7.68 17.74
N SER A 281 -26.41 -7.82 17.67
CA SER A 281 -27.29 -6.66 17.88
C SER A 281 -28.65 -7.07 18.41
N GLN A 282 -29.27 -6.19 19.19
CA GLN A 282 -30.63 -6.34 19.66
C GLN A 282 -31.37 -5.02 19.49
N VAL A 283 -32.54 -5.08 18.83
CA VAL A 283 -33.39 -3.90 18.59
C VAL A 283 -33.71 -3.19 19.91
N GLY A 284 -33.45 -1.89 19.95
CA GLY A 284 -33.63 -1.01 21.10
C GLY A 284 -32.56 -1.09 22.19
N ARG A 285 -31.54 -1.94 22.04
CA ARG A 285 -30.40 -2.04 22.97
C ARG A 285 -29.05 -1.67 22.37
N GLY A 286 -28.97 -1.54 21.04
CA GLY A 286 -27.77 -1.16 20.30
C GLY A 286 -27.09 -2.35 19.62
N SER A 287 -25.95 -2.07 18.99
CA SER A 287 -25.18 -3.06 18.22
C SER A 287 -23.74 -3.15 18.70
N THR A 288 -23.14 -4.33 18.53
CA THR A 288 -21.74 -4.61 18.81
C THR A 288 -21.10 -5.19 17.56
N PHE A 289 -20.19 -4.43 16.96
CA PHE A 289 -19.37 -4.86 15.85
C PHE A 289 -18.01 -5.30 16.37
N SER A 290 -17.57 -6.48 15.97
CA SER A 290 -16.32 -7.07 16.44
C SER A 290 -15.49 -7.54 15.26
N PHE A 291 -14.18 -7.29 15.31
CA PHE A 291 -13.26 -7.88 14.36
C PHE A 291 -11.95 -8.32 15.02
N THR A 292 -11.34 -9.37 14.49
CA THR A 292 -10.04 -9.85 14.94
C THR A 292 -8.97 -9.59 13.91
N LEU A 293 -7.75 -9.34 14.38
CA LEU A 293 -6.55 -9.30 13.56
C LEU A 293 -5.51 -10.26 14.15
N PRO A 294 -4.87 -11.11 13.34
CA PRO A 294 -3.90 -12.08 13.84
C PRO A 294 -2.67 -11.39 14.44
N ILE A 295 -2.26 -11.85 15.61
CA ILE A 295 -0.99 -11.49 16.23
C ILE A 295 0.07 -12.29 15.48
N ALA A 296 0.86 -11.60 14.66
CA ALA A 296 1.82 -12.18 13.72
C ALA A 296 2.36 -13.59 14.12
N ARG A 297 1.82 -14.62 13.46
CA ARG A 297 2.45 -15.91 13.23
C ARG A 297 2.13 -16.35 11.80
N HIS A 298 2.91 -15.88 10.84
CA HIS A 298 3.12 -16.66 9.63
C HIS A 298 4.26 -17.64 9.90
N ASP A 299 3.90 -18.91 10.18
CA ASP A 299 4.78 -20.04 9.98
C ASP A 299 4.29 -20.76 8.70
N PRO A 300 4.90 -20.53 7.53
CA PRO A 300 4.60 -21.31 6.35
C PRO A 300 5.49 -22.56 6.38
N LEU A 301 5.20 -23.51 7.27
CA LEU A 301 5.58 -24.90 7.04
C LEU A 301 4.56 -25.52 6.08
N GLY A 302 4.71 -25.12 4.83
CA GLY A 302 4.03 -25.62 3.65
C GLY A 302 4.81 -25.38 2.37
N ASP A 303 6.12 -25.12 2.44
CA ASP A 303 7.11 -25.61 1.46
C ASP A 303 8.54 -25.30 1.92
N ALA A 304 9.18 -26.31 2.49
CA ALA A 304 10.57 -26.26 2.90
C ALA A 304 11.48 -26.48 1.70
N ARG A 305 12.02 -25.41 1.09
CA ARG A 305 13.39 -25.38 0.51
C ARG A 305 13.96 -23.95 0.50
N THR A 306 14.59 -23.55 1.60
CA THR A 306 15.92 -22.90 1.69
C THR A 306 16.04 -22.24 3.06
N GLY A 307 17.00 -22.70 3.87
CA GLY A 307 17.15 -22.28 5.26
C GLY A 307 17.73 -20.88 5.41
N GLN A 308 17.22 -20.15 6.40
CA GLN A 308 17.92 -19.09 7.12
C GLN A 308 17.31 -18.92 8.53
N PRO A 309 18.08 -18.47 9.54
CA PRO A 309 17.69 -18.49 10.94
C PRO A 309 16.83 -17.29 11.35
N ARG A 310 15.85 -17.54 12.22
CA ARG A 310 14.96 -16.55 12.87
C ARG A 310 15.72 -15.72 13.92
N PRO A 311 15.55 -14.39 14.01
CA PRO A 311 15.92 -13.61 15.18
C PRO A 311 14.77 -13.57 16.20
N THR A 312 15.12 -13.76 17.47
CA THR A 312 14.22 -13.76 18.64
C THR A 312 13.95 -12.33 19.11
N PRO A 313 12.71 -11.94 19.48
CA PRO A 313 12.43 -10.62 20.04
C PRO A 313 12.57 -10.62 21.57
N MET A 314 13.29 -9.65 22.14
CA MET A 314 13.17 -9.34 23.56
C MET A 314 13.22 -7.84 23.82
N SER A 315 12.11 -7.33 24.36
CA SER A 315 11.98 -6.28 25.37
C SER A 315 12.59 -4.89 25.10
N THR A 316 11.72 -3.93 24.79
CA THR A 316 11.90 -2.50 25.10
C THR A 316 12.00 -2.28 26.61
N ARG A 317 13.23 -2.24 27.14
CA ARG A 317 13.54 -1.42 28.31
C ARG A 317 14.22 -0.17 27.79
N VAL A 318 13.69 1.00 28.17
CA VAL A 318 14.36 2.29 28.06
C VAL A 318 15.83 2.12 28.47
N ARG A 319 16.77 2.36 27.54
CA ARG A 319 18.21 2.44 27.84
C ARG A 319 18.84 3.49 26.94
N ASP A 320 19.68 4.32 27.54
CA ASP A 320 20.62 5.30 26.95
C ASP A 320 21.67 4.68 26.00
N ASN A 321 21.29 3.74 25.13
CA ASN A 321 22.23 2.89 24.39
C ASN A 321 21.73 2.58 22.96
N GLU A 322 21.16 3.57 22.27
CA GLU A 322 20.95 3.49 20.82
C GLU A 322 22.29 3.61 20.11
N GLY A 323 22.57 2.70 19.15
CA GLY A 323 23.68 2.89 18.22
C GLY A 323 23.46 4.15 17.39
N ILE A 324 24.46 4.66 16.72
CA ILE A 324 24.39 5.84 15.88
C ILE A 324 24.53 5.39 14.42
N LEU A 325 23.48 5.61 13.65
CA LEU A 325 23.49 5.44 12.21
C LEU A 325 23.74 6.82 11.57
N LEU A 326 24.87 6.99 10.90
CA LEU A 326 25.18 8.24 10.22
C LEU A 326 24.63 8.19 8.79
N ALA A 327 23.59 8.97 8.51
CA ALA A 327 22.98 9.06 7.18
C ALA A 327 23.48 10.30 6.45
N VAL A 328 24.14 10.11 5.31
CA VAL A 328 24.59 11.19 4.43
C VAL A 328 23.55 11.39 3.34
N THR A 329 22.58 12.28 3.58
CA THR A 329 21.47 12.55 2.65
C THR A 329 21.02 14.00 2.77
N ARG A 330 20.55 14.58 1.66
CA ARG A 330 19.89 15.90 1.63
C ARG A 330 18.36 15.79 1.61
N SER A 331 17.81 14.58 1.47
CA SER A 331 16.37 14.35 1.38
C SER A 331 15.74 14.24 2.78
N PRO A 332 14.84 15.16 3.16
CA PRO A 332 14.13 15.10 4.45
C PRO A 332 13.25 13.84 4.56
N ALA A 333 12.68 13.39 3.44
CA ALA A 333 11.88 12.17 3.36
C ALA A 333 12.74 10.93 3.60
N ALA A 334 13.94 10.86 3.00
CA ALA A 334 14.88 9.76 3.21
C ALA A 334 15.43 9.76 4.64
N ALA A 335 15.77 10.93 5.18
CA ALA A 335 16.17 11.09 6.58
C ALA A 335 15.07 10.65 7.55
N SER A 336 13.82 11.06 7.28
CA SER A 336 12.67 10.65 8.07
C SER A 336 12.40 9.15 7.94
N LEU A 337 12.60 8.56 6.77
CA LEU A 337 12.47 7.12 6.54
C LEU A 337 13.52 6.35 7.35
N LEU A 338 14.81 6.70 7.23
CA LEU A 338 15.87 6.05 7.98
C LEU A 338 15.66 6.19 9.49
N SER A 339 15.33 7.40 9.96
CA SER A 339 15.05 7.65 11.37
C SER A 339 13.81 6.94 11.89
N ARG A 340 12.82 6.65 11.02
CA ARG A 340 11.55 6.02 11.42
C ARG A 340 11.59 4.50 11.34
N TYR A 341 12.34 3.95 10.37
CA TYR A 341 12.30 2.52 10.05
C TYR A 341 13.57 1.76 10.45
N VAL A 342 14.72 2.41 10.70
CA VAL A 342 15.90 1.74 11.25
C VAL A 342 15.83 1.76 12.77
N ARG A 343 15.56 0.60 13.40
CA ARG A 343 15.38 0.48 14.85
C ARG A 343 16.69 0.10 15.55
N GLY A 344 16.88 0.56 16.80
CA GLY A 344 18.09 0.31 17.59
C GLY A 344 19.26 1.26 17.30
N TYR A 345 19.10 2.14 16.31
CA TYR A 345 20.07 3.16 15.95
C TYR A 345 19.42 4.54 15.85
N ARG A 346 19.96 5.52 16.56
CA ARG A 346 19.67 6.94 16.38
C ARG A 346 20.29 7.40 15.06
N THR A 347 19.44 7.81 14.12
CA THR A 347 19.89 8.32 12.83
C THR A 347 20.37 9.76 12.99
N VAL A 348 21.64 10.02 12.68
CA VAL A 348 22.25 11.35 12.67
C VAL A 348 22.51 11.73 11.22
N VAL A 349 21.93 12.84 10.78
CA VAL A 349 21.97 13.25 9.37
C VAL A 349 23.15 14.19 9.11
N ALA A 350 23.96 13.84 8.12
CA ALA A 350 25.02 14.69 7.59
C ALA A 350 24.65 15.15 6.17
N GLN A 351 24.83 16.43 5.88
CA GLN A 351 24.45 17.00 4.57
C GLN A 351 25.49 16.75 3.45
N ASP A 352 26.70 16.32 3.82
CA ASP A 352 27.78 15.96 2.91
C ASP A 352 28.83 15.03 3.57
N LEU A 353 29.70 14.39 2.76
CA LEU A 353 30.80 13.54 3.23
C LEU A 353 31.77 14.22 4.21
N GLN A 354 32.02 15.54 4.10
CA GLN A 354 32.96 16.21 5.01
C GLN A 354 32.34 16.41 6.40
N HIS A 355 31.07 16.78 6.45
CA HIS A 355 30.26 16.87 7.65
C HIS A 355 30.10 15.49 8.29
N ALA A 356 29.82 14.47 7.46
CA ALA A 356 29.73 13.09 7.89
C ALA A 356 31.05 12.63 8.52
N ARG A 357 32.20 12.91 7.91
CA ARG A 357 33.53 12.57 8.47
C ARG A 357 33.78 13.20 9.84
N ARG A 358 33.39 14.46 10.03
CA ARG A 358 33.53 15.15 11.33
C ARG A 358 32.64 14.51 12.39
N LEU A 359 31.39 14.23 12.05
CA LEU A 359 30.43 13.58 12.95
C LEU A 359 30.85 12.15 13.28
N ALA A 360 31.38 11.42 12.30
CA ALA A 360 31.85 10.06 12.47
C ALA A 360 32.95 9.92 13.53
N ARG A 361 33.92 10.86 13.55
CA ARG A 361 35.00 10.89 14.55
C ARG A 361 34.51 11.27 15.94
N GLN A 362 33.42 12.02 16.05
CA GLN A 362 32.88 12.49 17.34
C GLN A 362 31.87 11.52 17.94
N LEU A 363 31.11 10.83 17.08
CA LEU A 363 29.93 10.06 17.47
C LEU A 363 30.14 8.54 17.34
N LEU A 364 31.26 8.10 16.74
CA LEU A 364 31.61 6.68 16.56
C LEU A 364 30.42 5.85 16.05
N PRO A 365 29.91 6.17 14.83
CA PRO A 365 28.73 5.53 14.30
C PRO A 365 28.97 4.04 14.07
N GLN A 366 27.94 3.26 14.33
CA GLN A 366 27.91 1.82 14.16
C GLN A 366 27.42 1.43 12.76
N GLY A 367 27.00 2.41 11.95
CA GLY A 367 26.82 2.27 10.51
C GLY A 367 26.81 3.62 9.82
N VAL A 368 27.21 3.64 8.54
CA VAL A 368 27.13 4.82 7.69
C VAL A 368 26.32 4.47 6.45
N ILE A 369 25.32 5.27 6.10
CA ILE A 369 24.56 5.15 4.85
C ILE A 369 24.77 6.42 4.05
N ILE A 370 25.17 6.27 2.80
CA ILE A 370 25.37 7.36 1.85
C ILE A 370 24.28 7.26 0.80
N ASP A 371 23.46 8.30 0.71
CA ASP A 371 22.44 8.43 -0.31
C ASP A 371 23.10 8.72 -1.66
N THR A 372 23.12 7.73 -2.54
CA THR A 372 23.75 7.86 -3.86
C THR A 372 22.97 8.79 -4.79
N THR A 373 21.73 9.16 -4.46
CA THR A 373 20.98 10.20 -5.19
C THR A 373 21.45 11.61 -4.83
N SER A 374 21.98 11.79 -3.62
CA SER A 374 22.49 13.08 -3.11
C SER A 374 24.01 13.23 -3.30
N GLN A 375 24.76 12.13 -3.19
CA GLN A 375 26.22 12.08 -3.36
C GLN A 375 26.62 10.83 -4.15
N PRO A 376 26.96 10.95 -5.45
CA PRO A 376 27.43 9.81 -6.23
C PRO A 376 28.82 9.37 -5.72
N VAL A 377 28.90 8.13 -5.23
CA VAL A 377 30.13 7.52 -4.72
C VAL A 377 30.35 6.17 -5.40
N ASP A 378 31.56 5.93 -5.88
CA ASP A 378 31.97 4.68 -6.54
C ASP A 378 32.47 3.65 -5.51
N VAL A 379 32.50 2.37 -5.89
CA VAL A 379 32.85 1.23 -5.02
C VAL A 379 34.27 1.36 -4.46
N SER A 380 35.22 1.85 -5.26
CA SER A 380 36.60 2.14 -4.84
C SER A 380 36.67 3.27 -3.80
N ALA A 381 35.84 4.30 -3.95
CA ALA A 381 35.76 5.43 -3.03
C ALA A 381 35.14 5.04 -1.68
N LEU A 382 34.22 4.07 -1.63
CA LEU A 382 33.66 3.56 -0.36
C LEU A 382 34.72 2.87 0.50
N GLN A 383 35.67 2.17 -0.13
CA GLN A 383 36.76 1.50 0.56
C GLN A 383 37.78 2.52 1.12
N GLU A 384 38.13 3.54 0.35
CA GLU A 384 38.99 4.66 0.80
C GLU A 384 38.33 5.52 1.90
N LEU A 385 37.00 5.68 1.87
CA LEU A 385 36.25 6.39 2.91
C LEU A 385 36.29 5.66 4.25
N GLY A 386 36.15 4.33 4.25
CA GLY A 386 36.27 3.52 5.48
C GLY A 386 37.66 3.60 6.12
N GLU A 387 38.72 3.57 5.32
CA GLU A 387 40.10 3.69 5.79
C GLU A 387 40.44 5.12 6.27
N SER A 388 40.02 6.15 5.53
CA SER A 388 40.33 7.56 5.83
C SER A 388 39.52 8.16 6.99
N TRP A 389 38.40 7.54 7.35
CA TRP A 389 37.56 7.94 8.48
C TRP A 389 37.93 7.19 9.77
N GLU A 390 38.95 6.32 9.73
CA GLU A 390 39.44 5.53 10.87
C GLU A 390 38.35 4.64 11.50
N LEU A 391 37.45 4.07 10.68
CA LEU A 391 36.34 3.23 11.09
C LEU A 391 36.48 1.77 10.59
N PRO A 392 37.45 0.99 11.09
CA PRO A 392 37.80 -0.32 10.54
C PRO A 392 36.73 -1.42 10.72
N ARG A 393 35.69 -1.19 11.52
CA ARG A 393 34.62 -2.16 11.82
C ARG A 393 33.20 -1.64 11.58
N THR A 394 33.05 -0.41 11.08
CA THR A 394 31.74 0.19 10.82
C THR A 394 31.35 -0.03 9.36
N PRO A 395 30.21 -0.67 9.07
CA PRO A 395 29.75 -0.84 7.69
C PRO A 395 29.40 0.51 7.06
N VAL A 396 30.01 0.82 5.91
CA VAL A 396 29.67 1.96 5.05
C VAL A 396 28.90 1.45 3.85
N MET A 397 27.68 1.94 3.69
CA MET A 397 26.72 1.52 2.66
C MET A 397 26.38 2.70 1.75
N ALA A 398 26.19 2.44 0.46
CA ALA A 398 25.72 3.44 -0.49
C ALA A 398 24.52 2.91 -1.27
N CYS A 399 23.38 3.60 -1.18
CA CYS A 399 22.16 3.21 -1.90
C CYS A 399 21.30 4.43 -2.25
N PRO A 400 20.49 4.35 -3.32
CA PRO A 400 19.52 5.39 -3.59
C PRO A 400 18.35 5.27 -2.61
N LEU A 401 18.03 6.34 -1.88
CA LEU A 401 16.97 6.33 -0.87
C LEU A 401 15.64 6.88 -1.43
N PRO A 402 14.48 6.37 -0.97
CA PRO A 402 13.17 6.90 -1.36
C PRO A 402 12.99 8.35 -0.89
N GLY A 403 12.52 9.19 -1.80
CA GLY A 403 12.18 10.59 -1.55
C GLY A 403 11.51 11.18 -2.77
N GLU A 404 11.05 12.42 -2.65
CA GLU A 404 10.62 13.20 -3.82
C GLU A 404 11.77 13.38 -4.82
N GLU A 405 13.03 13.30 -4.35
CA GLU A 405 14.26 13.45 -5.13
C GLU A 405 14.40 12.45 -6.30
N PRO A 406 14.21 11.13 -6.16
CA PRO A 406 14.22 10.23 -7.31
C PRO A 406 13.19 10.59 -8.38
N LEU A 407 11.96 11.01 -8.03
CA LEU A 407 10.97 11.47 -9.01
C LEU A 407 11.35 12.84 -9.60
N ARG A 408 11.80 13.79 -8.76
CA ARG A 408 12.33 15.10 -9.15
C ARG A 408 13.54 14.98 -10.09
N GLN A 409 14.42 14.00 -9.87
CA GLN A 409 15.60 13.73 -10.68
C GLN A 409 15.24 12.94 -11.96
N HIS A 410 14.35 11.94 -11.90
CA HIS A 410 13.94 11.16 -13.08
C HIS A 410 13.08 11.97 -14.05
N LEU A 411 12.17 12.78 -13.51
CA LEU A 411 11.33 13.68 -14.29
C LEU A 411 12.01 15.03 -14.54
N ALA A 412 13.13 15.34 -13.87
CA ALA A 412 13.77 16.64 -13.88
C ALA A 412 12.81 17.78 -13.48
N VAL A 413 12.06 17.62 -12.38
CA VAL A 413 11.10 18.59 -11.84
C VAL A 413 11.48 19.02 -10.43
N ASP A 414 10.94 20.13 -9.97
CA ASP A 414 11.39 20.85 -8.79
C ASP A 414 10.41 20.73 -7.60
N GLY A 415 9.22 20.17 -7.83
CA GLY A 415 8.22 19.89 -6.79
C GLY A 415 7.05 19.02 -7.28
N TYR A 416 6.16 18.62 -6.36
CA TYR A 416 4.94 17.88 -6.70
C TYR A 416 3.74 18.30 -5.83
N LEU A 417 2.53 18.09 -6.36
CA LEU A 417 1.25 18.29 -5.69
C LEU A 417 0.28 17.16 -6.07
N VAL A 418 -0.42 16.61 -5.08
CA VAL A 418 -1.48 15.63 -5.29
C VAL A 418 -2.82 16.34 -5.41
N LYS A 419 -3.62 15.99 -6.42
CA LYS A 419 -5.03 16.40 -6.50
C LYS A 419 -5.87 15.62 -5.45
N PRO A 420 -6.72 16.26 -4.62
CA PRO A 420 -7.13 17.65 -4.69
C PRO A 420 -6.12 18.62 -4.05
N VAL A 421 -5.78 19.67 -4.80
CA VAL A 421 -4.85 20.70 -4.33
C VAL A 421 -5.58 21.67 -3.41
N SER A 422 -5.20 21.67 -2.13
CA SER A 422 -5.67 22.65 -1.15
C SER A 422 -4.85 23.94 -1.22
N ARG A 423 -5.41 25.02 -0.70
CA ARG A 423 -4.68 26.30 -0.57
C ARG A 423 -3.40 26.11 0.24
N GLU A 424 -3.47 25.47 1.40
CA GLU A 424 -2.35 25.28 2.32
C GLU A 424 -1.19 24.51 1.66
N THR A 425 -1.50 23.37 1.03
CA THR A 425 -0.51 22.54 0.33
C THR A 425 0.16 23.27 -0.84
N LEU A 426 -0.61 24.05 -1.61
CA LEU A 426 -0.07 24.87 -2.69
C LEU A 426 0.91 25.93 -2.17
N TRP A 427 0.55 26.63 -1.09
CA TRP A 427 1.42 27.64 -0.48
C TRP A 427 2.71 27.06 0.08
N ASP A 428 2.64 25.89 0.71
CA ASP A 428 3.83 25.24 1.27
C ASP A 428 4.84 24.82 0.21
N VAL A 429 4.37 24.38 -0.97
CA VAL A 429 5.25 24.12 -2.12
C VAL A 429 5.80 25.42 -2.70
N LEU A 430 4.98 26.45 -2.90
CA LEU A 430 5.42 27.73 -3.48
C LEU A 430 6.46 28.47 -2.62
N ARG A 431 6.38 28.35 -1.29
CA ARG A 431 7.38 28.92 -0.37
C ARG A 431 8.80 28.43 -0.64
N GLN A 432 8.96 27.23 -1.20
CA GLN A 432 10.26 26.62 -1.47
C GLN A 432 11.03 27.32 -2.60
N PHE A 433 10.32 28.03 -3.49
CA PHE A 433 10.90 28.69 -4.67
C PHE A 433 11.30 30.16 -4.42
N GLY A 434 11.09 30.67 -3.21
CA GLY A 434 11.53 32.00 -2.78
C GLY A 434 10.69 33.17 -3.31
N GLU A 435 11.21 34.39 -3.13
CA GLU A 435 10.51 35.64 -3.49
C GLU A 435 10.63 36.05 -4.97
N GLY A 436 11.37 35.31 -5.79
CA GLY A 436 11.58 35.62 -7.21
C GLY A 436 10.52 35.10 -8.20
N VAL A 437 9.50 34.39 -7.72
CA VAL A 437 8.43 33.86 -8.58
C VAL A 437 7.31 34.88 -8.71
N ASP A 438 7.16 35.53 -9.84
CA ASP A 438 6.08 36.49 -10.07
C ASP A 438 5.07 35.99 -11.10
N ARG A 439 5.52 35.21 -12.09
CA ARG A 439 4.67 34.67 -13.15
C ARG A 439 4.62 33.15 -13.09
N ILE A 440 3.42 32.60 -12.86
CA ILE A 440 3.20 31.15 -12.76
C ILE A 440 2.40 30.69 -13.97
N LEU A 441 2.91 29.72 -14.71
CA LEU A 441 2.17 29.03 -15.78
C LEU A 441 1.44 27.83 -15.18
N VAL A 442 0.13 27.75 -15.34
CA VAL A 442 -0.68 26.59 -14.97
C VAL A 442 -1.09 25.84 -16.24
N VAL A 443 -0.76 24.56 -16.29
CA VAL A 443 -0.99 23.67 -17.43
C VAL A 443 -1.86 22.49 -17.01
N ASP A 444 -3.10 22.48 -17.45
CA ASP A 444 -4.07 21.41 -17.21
C ASP A 444 -5.19 21.53 -18.27
N ASP A 445 -5.66 20.41 -18.82
CA ASP A 445 -6.69 20.42 -19.85
C ASP A 445 -8.09 20.71 -19.29
N ASP A 446 -8.28 20.53 -17.97
CA ASP A 446 -9.48 20.93 -17.26
C ASP A 446 -9.47 22.45 -16.99
N ARG A 447 -10.28 23.16 -17.78
CA ARG A 447 -10.45 24.62 -17.69
C ARG A 447 -10.92 25.11 -16.33
N ASP A 448 -11.72 24.30 -15.63
CA ASP A 448 -12.23 24.65 -14.31
C ASP A 448 -11.17 24.41 -13.23
N PHE A 449 -10.31 23.40 -13.39
CA PHE A 449 -9.13 23.22 -12.53
C PHE A 449 -8.13 24.36 -12.68
N VAL A 450 -7.82 24.77 -13.91
CA VAL A 450 -6.96 25.94 -14.17
C VAL A 450 -7.54 27.21 -13.53
N ARG A 451 -8.86 27.39 -13.60
CA ARG A 451 -9.55 28.52 -12.95
C ARG A 451 -9.46 28.44 -11.43
N LEU A 452 -9.64 27.26 -10.85
CA LEU A 452 -9.46 27.03 -9.42
C LEU A 452 -8.05 27.39 -8.99
N MET A 453 -7.03 26.90 -9.71
CA MET A 453 -5.62 27.19 -9.41
C MET A 453 -5.35 28.70 -9.46
N GLY A 454 -5.88 29.39 -10.46
CA GLY A 454 -5.82 30.85 -10.54
C GLY A 454 -6.40 31.54 -9.30
N ARG A 455 -7.51 31.06 -8.75
CA ARG A 455 -8.11 31.60 -7.51
C ARG A 455 -7.32 31.24 -6.25
N LEU A 456 -6.69 30.06 -6.21
CA LEU A 456 -5.85 29.65 -5.07
C LEU A 456 -4.55 30.45 -5.01
N LEU A 457 -3.98 30.75 -6.19
CA LEU A 457 -2.79 31.58 -6.37
C LEU A 457 -3.06 33.07 -6.20
N ASP A 458 -4.28 33.53 -6.48
CA ASP A 458 -4.69 34.90 -6.19
C ASP A 458 -4.57 35.11 -4.67
N SER A 459 -3.72 36.03 -4.22
CA SER A 459 -3.46 36.26 -2.79
C SER A 459 -3.30 37.75 -2.51
N PRO A 460 -3.95 38.28 -1.45
CA PRO A 460 -3.80 39.67 -1.09
C PRO A 460 -2.38 40.01 -0.60
N VAL A 461 -1.61 39.01 -0.15
CA VAL A 461 -0.25 39.18 0.38
C VAL A 461 0.80 39.20 -0.74
N ARG A 462 0.59 38.42 -1.81
CA ARG A 462 1.51 38.32 -2.94
C ARG A 462 0.75 38.08 -4.23
N ARG A 463 0.89 38.99 -5.20
CA ARG A 463 0.17 38.93 -6.47
C ARG A 463 1.02 38.24 -7.54
N TYR A 464 0.68 36.99 -7.83
CA TYR A 464 1.24 36.28 -8.98
C TYR A 464 0.49 36.64 -10.25
N GLN A 465 1.22 36.76 -11.36
CA GLN A 465 0.66 36.77 -12.70
C GLN A 465 0.46 35.33 -13.18
N VAL A 466 -0.78 34.85 -13.13
CA VAL A 466 -1.12 33.51 -13.59
C VAL A 466 -1.29 33.51 -15.10
N VAL A 467 -0.55 32.64 -15.79
CA VAL A 467 -0.67 32.34 -17.22
C VAL A 467 -1.27 30.95 -17.34
N ASN A 468 -2.17 30.75 -18.28
CA ASN A 468 -2.91 29.49 -18.42
C ASN A 468 -2.53 28.82 -19.74
N ALA A 469 -2.44 27.49 -19.73
CA ALA A 469 -2.39 26.65 -20.92
C ALA A 469 -3.24 25.39 -20.69
N TYR A 470 -3.85 24.88 -21.75
CA TYR A 470 -4.78 23.74 -21.72
C TYR A 470 -4.27 22.54 -22.52
N SER A 471 -3.04 22.61 -23.02
CA SER A 471 -2.35 21.52 -23.73
C SER A 471 -0.85 21.66 -23.58
N GLY A 472 -0.10 20.59 -23.89
CA GLY A 472 1.35 20.63 -23.80
C GLY A 472 1.98 21.51 -24.87
N HIS A 473 1.42 21.58 -26.09
CA HIS A 473 1.91 22.51 -27.12
C HIS A 473 1.66 23.97 -26.72
N GLU A 474 0.48 24.29 -26.19
CA GLU A 474 0.18 25.63 -25.69
C GLU A 474 1.10 26.01 -24.54
N ALA A 475 1.40 25.08 -23.63
CA ALA A 475 2.35 25.31 -22.54
C ALA A 475 3.74 25.70 -23.06
N LEU A 476 4.26 24.97 -24.05
CA LEU A 476 5.56 25.28 -24.67
C LEU A 476 5.55 26.63 -25.39
N GLU A 477 4.45 26.99 -26.05
CA GLU A 477 4.28 28.30 -26.68
C GLU A 477 4.25 29.42 -25.63
N MET A 478 3.53 29.23 -24.52
CA MET A 478 3.45 30.21 -23.43
C MET A 478 4.79 30.39 -22.72
N ILE A 479 5.58 29.33 -22.56
CA ILE A 479 6.94 29.45 -22.01
C ILE A 479 7.80 30.37 -22.89
N GLN A 480 7.70 30.26 -24.21
CA GLN A 480 8.47 31.09 -25.14
C GLN A 480 8.03 32.56 -25.19
N HIS A 481 6.73 32.83 -25.10
CA HIS A 481 6.18 34.19 -25.27
C HIS A 481 5.95 34.94 -23.97
N ARG A 482 5.72 34.21 -22.87
CA ARG A 482 5.36 34.76 -21.58
C ARG A 482 6.42 34.56 -20.52
N HIS A 483 7.47 33.77 -20.74
CA HIS A 483 8.60 33.69 -19.80
C HIS A 483 8.16 33.52 -18.33
N PRO A 484 7.43 32.45 -18.00
CA PRO A 484 7.03 32.19 -16.62
C PRO A 484 8.26 31.92 -15.75
N ASP A 485 8.13 32.19 -14.45
CA ASP A 485 9.15 31.91 -13.43
C ASP A 485 8.94 30.55 -12.77
N LEU A 486 7.75 29.93 -12.94
CA LEU A 486 7.41 28.60 -12.44
C LEU A 486 6.28 27.99 -13.28
N VAL A 487 6.30 26.67 -13.46
CA VAL A 487 5.26 25.90 -14.16
C VAL A 487 4.58 24.93 -13.21
N LEU A 488 3.25 24.98 -13.08
CA LEU A 488 2.42 23.92 -12.52
C LEU A 488 1.91 23.05 -13.66
N LEU A 489 2.27 21.77 -13.70
CA LEU A 489 2.07 20.91 -14.87
C LEU A 489 1.32 19.63 -14.55
N ASP A 490 0.20 19.37 -15.23
CA ASP A 490 -0.41 18.05 -15.27
C ASP A 490 0.40 17.06 -16.13
N MET A 491 0.43 15.80 -15.72
CA MET A 491 1.11 14.71 -16.43
C MET A 491 0.28 14.13 -17.56
N VAL A 492 -1.04 14.19 -17.45
CA VAL A 492 -2.00 13.73 -18.46
C VAL A 492 -2.52 14.96 -19.20
N LEU A 493 -2.23 15.05 -20.50
CA LEU A 493 -2.62 16.16 -21.37
C LEU A 493 -3.11 15.60 -22.72
N PRO A 494 -3.98 16.33 -23.44
CA PRO A 494 -4.70 15.81 -24.60
C PRO A 494 -3.84 15.55 -25.84
N ASP A 495 -2.68 16.21 -25.95
CA ASP A 495 -1.84 16.22 -27.16
C ASP A 495 -0.49 15.53 -26.96
N ILE A 496 0.27 15.94 -25.94
CA ILE A 496 1.57 15.38 -25.57
C ILE A 496 1.59 15.19 -24.06
N SER A 497 2.18 14.09 -23.57
CA SER A 497 2.22 13.86 -22.12
C SER A 497 3.05 14.92 -21.40
N GLY A 498 2.76 15.19 -20.12
CA GLY A 498 3.55 16.12 -19.31
C GLY A 498 5.04 15.74 -19.24
N HIS A 499 5.35 14.45 -19.28
CA HIS A 499 6.73 13.95 -19.45
C HIS A 499 7.42 14.51 -20.70
N GLN A 500 6.73 14.55 -21.85
CA GLN A 500 7.27 15.09 -23.09
C GLN A 500 7.41 16.61 -23.04
N VAL A 501 6.52 17.31 -22.33
CA VAL A 501 6.63 18.75 -22.07
C VAL A 501 7.91 19.03 -21.27
N ILE A 502 8.12 18.32 -20.16
CA ILE A 502 9.32 18.49 -19.31
C ILE A 502 10.59 18.20 -20.12
N ALA A 503 10.62 17.09 -20.85
CA ALA A 503 11.78 16.73 -21.68
C ALA A 503 12.14 17.84 -22.69
N ARG A 504 11.13 18.48 -23.30
CA ARG A 504 11.33 19.59 -24.24
C ARG A 504 11.81 20.87 -23.55
N ILE A 505 11.28 21.19 -22.36
CA ILE A 505 11.74 22.34 -21.55
C ILE A 505 13.22 22.16 -21.18
N ARG A 506 13.60 20.98 -20.69
CA ARG A 506 14.97 20.68 -20.27
C ARG A 506 15.98 20.61 -21.43
N ALA A 507 15.50 20.26 -22.63
CA ALA A 507 16.33 20.26 -23.84
C ALA A 507 16.70 21.68 -24.32
N ASP A 508 15.86 22.69 -24.08
CA ASP A 508 16.15 24.09 -24.47
C ASP A 508 17.04 24.78 -23.41
N PRO A 509 18.25 25.24 -23.76
CA PRO A 509 19.15 25.91 -22.82
C PRO A 509 18.56 27.16 -22.15
N ARG A 510 17.55 27.79 -22.77
CA ARG A 510 16.90 29.00 -22.23
C ARG A 510 15.96 28.71 -21.06
N TRP A 511 15.37 27.52 -21.03
CA TRP A 511 14.33 27.13 -20.06
C TRP A 511 14.77 25.95 -19.17
N ARG A 512 16.01 25.49 -19.33
CA ARG A 512 16.52 24.33 -18.61
C ARG A 512 16.35 24.45 -17.10
N ASP A 513 16.54 25.64 -16.55
CA ASP A 513 16.49 25.90 -15.11
C ASP A 513 15.12 26.42 -14.64
N LEU A 514 14.11 26.45 -15.52
CA LEU A 514 12.74 26.87 -15.18
C LEU A 514 12.13 25.91 -14.15
N PRO A 515 11.72 26.36 -12.96
CA PRO A 515 11.06 25.51 -11.98
C PRO A 515 9.77 24.87 -12.51
N ILE A 516 9.63 23.54 -12.38
CA ILE A 516 8.42 22.78 -12.74
C ILE A 516 7.91 22.04 -11.50
N VAL A 517 6.65 22.23 -11.14
CA VAL A 517 5.93 21.47 -10.12
C VAL A 517 4.87 20.62 -10.80
N VAL A 518 4.93 19.30 -10.59
CA VAL A 518 3.95 18.37 -11.16
C VAL A 518 2.68 18.37 -10.32
N VAL A 519 1.51 18.37 -10.97
CA VAL A 519 0.20 18.31 -10.31
C VAL A 519 -0.59 17.12 -10.85
N SER A 520 -0.70 16.04 -10.10
CA SER A 520 -1.23 14.76 -10.60
C SER A 520 -2.08 14.01 -9.55
N ALA A 521 -2.83 13.00 -9.97
CA ALA A 521 -3.60 12.15 -9.05
C ALA A 521 -2.70 11.17 -8.29
N GLN A 522 -3.10 10.77 -7.07
CA GLN A 522 -2.33 9.85 -6.22
C GLN A 522 -1.98 8.52 -6.93
N ASP A 523 -2.94 7.95 -7.68
CA ASP A 523 -2.78 6.67 -8.37
C ASP A 523 -1.73 6.73 -9.52
N GLU A 524 -1.55 7.91 -10.13
CA GLU A 524 -0.58 8.13 -11.19
C GLU A 524 0.85 8.23 -10.63
N ILE A 525 0.99 8.82 -9.44
CA ILE A 525 2.27 8.94 -8.71
C ILE A 525 2.77 7.56 -8.27
N ASP A 526 1.87 6.71 -7.77
CA ASP A 526 2.20 5.34 -7.37
C ASP A 526 2.65 4.48 -8.57
N THR A 527 2.16 4.79 -9.77
CA THR A 527 2.53 4.10 -11.02
C THR A 527 3.89 4.56 -11.56
N VAL A 528 4.26 5.83 -11.37
CA VAL A 528 5.55 6.41 -11.82
C VAL A 528 6.71 6.03 -10.88
N GLY A 529 6.43 5.69 -9.61
CA GLY A 529 7.43 5.26 -8.63
C GLY A 529 8.06 3.87 -8.87
N ALA A 530 7.61 3.11 -9.87
CA ALA A 530 8.20 1.82 -10.24
C ALA A 530 9.40 2.02 -11.19
N LEU A 531 10.60 2.21 -10.63
CA LEU A 531 11.83 2.34 -11.44
C LEU A 531 12.18 1.02 -12.19
N PRO A 532 12.36 1.04 -13.52
CA PRO A 532 13.04 -0.03 -14.24
C PRO A 532 14.57 0.15 -14.10
N GLY A 533 15.19 -0.73 -13.31
CA GLY A 533 16.63 -1.00 -13.33
C GLY A 533 17.58 0.09 -12.80
N ALA A 534 17.97 -0.03 -11.52
CA ALA A 534 19.38 0.11 -11.10
C ALA A 534 19.54 -0.35 -9.63
N MET A 535 19.95 -1.60 -9.48
CA MET A 535 20.65 -2.13 -8.31
C MET A 535 21.87 -2.85 -8.88
N LEU A 536 23.09 -2.52 -8.45
CA LEU A 536 24.25 -3.36 -8.80
C LEU A 536 24.70 -4.14 -7.56
N ILE A 537 23.97 -5.22 -7.31
CA ILE A 537 24.43 -6.37 -6.52
C ILE A 537 24.02 -7.60 -7.34
N ALA A 538 25.00 -8.39 -7.79
CA ALA A 538 24.74 -9.52 -8.68
C ALA A 538 24.09 -10.70 -7.93
N LYS A 539 22.83 -10.96 -8.24
CA LYS A 539 22.13 -12.24 -8.05
C LYS A 539 21.26 -12.47 -9.28
N ALA A 540 21.25 -13.68 -9.82
CA ALA A 540 20.68 -14.02 -11.14
C ALA A 540 19.16 -13.79 -11.32
N SER A 541 18.45 -13.17 -10.37
CA SER A 541 16.98 -13.10 -10.34
C SER A 541 16.36 -11.75 -9.90
N GLY A 542 17.13 -10.66 -9.71
CA GLY A 542 16.57 -9.33 -9.34
C GLY A 542 16.04 -9.22 -7.89
N ILE A 543 15.83 -7.99 -7.39
CA ILE A 543 15.48 -7.64 -5.99
C ILE A 543 14.49 -6.44 -5.98
N LEU A 544 13.53 -6.43 -5.05
CA LEU A 544 12.43 -5.46 -4.87
C LEU A 544 12.74 -4.38 -3.79
N PRO A 545 12.11 -3.19 -3.82
CA PRO A 545 12.39 -2.06 -2.89
C PRO A 545 12.25 -2.35 -1.38
N GLY A 546 11.33 -3.22 -0.98
CA GLY A 546 11.17 -3.63 0.44
C GLY A 546 12.32 -4.48 0.99
N GLU A 547 13.17 -5.01 0.12
CA GLU A 547 14.35 -5.78 0.51
C GLU A 547 15.50 -4.87 0.96
N ILE A 548 15.50 -3.58 0.60
CA ILE A 548 16.56 -2.61 0.94
C ILE A 548 16.57 -2.29 2.45
N VAL A 549 15.41 -1.97 3.02
CA VAL A 549 15.28 -1.68 4.46
C VAL A 549 15.61 -2.91 5.30
N ARG A 550 15.14 -4.09 4.86
CA ARG A 550 15.46 -5.37 5.50
C ARG A 550 16.95 -5.67 5.45
N TRP A 551 17.64 -5.33 4.37
CA TRP A 551 19.08 -5.52 4.21
C TRP A 551 19.90 -4.58 5.08
N VAL A 552 19.56 -3.29 5.12
CA VAL A 552 20.25 -2.30 5.96
C VAL A 552 20.19 -2.73 7.43
N GLN A 553 19.01 -3.14 7.92
CA GLN A 553 18.85 -3.65 9.28
C GLN A 553 19.70 -4.92 9.50
N HIS A 554 19.72 -5.86 8.54
CA HIS A 554 20.51 -7.09 8.66
C HIS A 554 22.03 -6.88 8.68
N VAL A 555 22.55 -5.89 7.93
CA VAL A 555 23.98 -5.55 7.91
C VAL A 555 24.41 -4.88 9.21
N LEU A 556 23.57 -4.00 9.76
CA LEU A 556 23.81 -3.34 11.05
C LEU A 556 23.76 -4.34 12.21
N ASP A 557 22.76 -5.22 12.21
CA ASP A 557 22.61 -6.28 13.23
C ASP A 557 23.75 -7.34 13.14
N GLY A 558 24.25 -7.61 11.93
CA GLY A 558 25.38 -8.53 11.69
C GLY A 558 26.73 -7.96 12.14
N ALA A 559 26.94 -6.65 12.05
CA ALA A 559 28.14 -5.97 12.57
C ALA A 559 28.15 -5.90 14.10
N ALA A 560 26.97 -5.82 14.73
CA ALA A 560 26.82 -5.83 16.18
C ALA A 560 27.11 -7.20 16.84
N TYR A 561 27.03 -8.30 16.07
CA TYR A 561 27.19 -9.68 16.58
C TYR A 561 28.66 -10.15 16.72
N GLN A 562 29.66 -9.32 16.36
CA GLN A 562 31.09 -9.67 16.49
C GLN A 562 31.74 -9.16 17.80
N VAL A 563 31.02 -9.21 18.91
CA VAL A 563 31.61 -9.12 20.25
C VAL A 563 31.61 -10.53 20.87
N PRO A 564 32.70 -11.30 20.82
CA PRO A 564 32.85 -12.48 21.65
C PRO A 564 33.14 -12.00 23.09
N GLY A 565 32.11 -12.05 23.94
CA GLY A 565 32.24 -11.85 25.38
C GLY A 565 32.73 -13.12 26.07
N GLU A 566 33.86 -12.99 26.76
CA GLU A 566 34.23 -13.66 28.02
C GLU A 566 33.85 -15.13 28.20
N ASP A 567 34.84 -15.99 27.95
CA ASP A 567 34.88 -17.37 28.42
C ASP A 567 35.16 -17.38 29.94
N ARG A 568 34.09 -17.36 30.75
CA ARG A 568 34.13 -17.66 32.20
C ARG A 568 33.00 -18.61 32.55
N SER A 569 33.31 -19.90 32.61
CA SER A 569 33.29 -20.70 33.86
C SER A 569 33.04 -22.19 33.61
N HIS A 570 34.09 -22.99 33.81
CA HIS A 570 34.17 -24.08 34.80
C HIS A 570 35.07 -25.24 34.31
N SER A 571 36.30 -25.26 34.80
CA SER A 571 36.97 -26.50 35.17
C SER A 571 37.59 -26.35 36.55
N LEU A 572 36.82 -26.79 37.56
CA LEU A 572 37.38 -27.28 38.81
C LEU A 572 38.08 -28.60 38.49
N GLN A 573 39.41 -28.63 38.59
CA GLN A 573 40.26 -29.72 39.10
C GLN A 573 41.71 -29.52 38.61
N SER A 574 42.57 -28.96 39.46
CA SER A 574 43.76 -29.66 39.96
C SER A 574 44.66 -28.70 40.77
N ARG A 575 44.86 -29.13 42.03
CA ARG A 575 45.76 -28.64 43.09
C ARG A 575 45.34 -27.42 43.90
#